data_AF-A0A2E5X247-F1
#
_entry.id   AF-A0A2E5X247-F1
#
_cell.length_a   1.000
_cell.length_b   1.000
_cell.length_c   1.000
_cell.angle_alpha   90.00
_cell.angle_beta   90.00
_cell.angle_gamma   90.00
#
_symmetry.space_group_name_H-M   'P 1'
#
loop_
_entity.id
_entity.type
_entity.pdbx_description
1 polymer ?
#
loop_
_entity_poly.entity_id
_entity_poly.type
_entity_poly.pdbx_seq_one_letter_code
_entity_poly.pdbx_strand_id
1 'polypeptide(L)'
;MRLLIFLLFTTGAYGFELSRYDGEVYPSRDLILCQEDLKAIIKSIDSLEGYQFVEGNCGKSSRRFIQLRFSYTHPYTSRIERLHRRLPNRKTCEYYSRVVSLKLSNMGISPIASFCIGSSLIVDYIDEAYNRFSSLHLPIQFEQEHECRRFVNDLSNKFATRKIYSIINTCKKVFITVFKHGYTPIMQLGAAHDVQIKTIVGKRSSLGDCDTTESKYDLKFGNANVKLLHAGCSRMGDSEFEFLIYMKDFESSWIKEFI
;
A
#
# COMPACT_ATOMS: atom_id res chain seq x y z
N MET A 1 -39.50 -4.26 48.30
CA MET A 1 -39.88 -3.64 47.03
C MET A 1 -38.70 -2.81 46.53
N ARG A 2 -38.18 -3.17 45.35
CA ARG A 2 -37.27 -2.45 44.44
C ARG A 2 -35.80 -2.19 44.85
N LEU A 3 -34.94 -2.92 44.14
CA LEU A 3 -33.59 -2.59 43.66
C LEU A 3 -33.34 -1.08 43.49
N LEU A 4 -32.10 -0.66 43.79
CA LEU A 4 -31.29 0.00 42.76
C LEU A 4 -29.81 -0.29 42.99
N ILE A 5 -29.31 -1.16 42.12
CA ILE A 5 -27.91 -1.51 41.92
C ILE A 5 -27.19 -0.25 41.43
N PHE A 6 -26.30 0.30 42.23
CA PHE A 6 -25.28 1.24 41.73
C PHE A 6 -24.24 0.41 40.98
N LEU A 7 -24.52 0.13 39.71
CA LEU A 7 -23.50 -0.23 38.73
C LEU A 7 -22.63 1.01 38.55
N LEU A 8 -21.58 1.10 39.37
CA LEU A 8 -20.41 1.91 39.04
C LEU A 8 -19.81 1.29 37.76
N PHE A 9 -20.32 1.74 36.61
CA PHE A 9 -19.55 1.69 35.39
C PHE A 9 -18.34 2.57 35.66
N THR A 10 -17.25 1.95 36.07
CA THR A 10 -15.93 2.53 35.88
C THR A 10 -15.76 2.65 34.37
N THR A 11 -16.19 3.77 33.81
CA THR A 11 -15.70 4.21 32.52
C THR A 11 -14.21 4.35 32.73
N GLY A 12 -13.45 3.33 32.33
CA GLY A 12 -12.02 3.50 32.14
C GLY A 12 -11.87 4.77 31.32
N ALA A 13 -11.07 5.71 31.83
CA ALA A 13 -10.68 6.86 31.04
C ALA A 13 -9.91 6.31 29.84
N TYR A 14 -10.62 6.02 28.75
CA TYR A 14 -10.01 5.73 27.47
C TYR A 14 -9.24 6.99 27.11
N GLY A 15 -7.93 6.94 27.26
CA GLY A 15 -7.05 8.02 26.83
C GLY A 15 -7.20 8.13 25.32
N PHE A 16 -7.90 9.16 24.86
CA PHE A 16 -7.96 9.47 23.45
C PHE A 16 -6.59 10.01 23.02
N GLU A 17 -5.89 9.26 22.16
CA GLU A 17 -4.62 9.70 21.61
C GLU A 17 -4.86 10.68 20.45
N LEU A 18 -4.05 11.73 20.37
CA LEU A 18 -4.14 12.77 19.34
C LEU A 18 -3.15 12.48 18.21
N SER A 19 -3.68 12.18 17.03
CA SER A 19 -2.91 12.03 15.80
C SER A 19 -2.91 13.33 15.00
N ARG A 20 -1.72 13.75 14.54
CA ARG A 20 -1.53 14.95 13.69
C ARG A 20 -1.11 14.58 12.28
N TYR A 21 -1.55 15.38 11.32
CA TYR A 21 -1.35 15.13 9.90
C TYR A 21 -0.93 16.39 9.15
N ASP A 22 0.21 16.28 8.48
CA ASP A 22 0.73 17.25 7.51
C ASP A 22 0.59 16.67 6.09
N GLY A 23 -0.32 17.25 5.32
CA GLY A 23 -0.83 16.70 4.07
C GLY A 23 -0.22 17.18 2.78
N GLU A 24 -0.93 16.87 1.70
CA GLU A 24 -0.57 17.30 0.35
C GLU A 24 -0.49 18.82 0.27
N VAL A 25 0.46 19.26 -0.55
CA VAL A 25 0.73 20.66 -0.81
C VAL A 25 0.09 21.02 -2.14
N TYR A 26 -0.91 21.90 -2.09
CA TYR A 26 -1.63 22.38 -3.25
C TYR A 26 -1.06 23.73 -3.69
N PRO A 27 -1.06 24.06 -4.98
CA PRO A 27 -0.94 25.44 -5.43
C PRO A 27 -2.00 26.33 -4.72
N SER A 28 -1.65 27.56 -4.34
CA SER A 28 -2.58 28.43 -3.60
C SER A 28 -3.90 28.73 -4.34
N ARG A 29 -3.91 28.61 -5.67
CA ARG A 29 -5.12 28.73 -6.50
C ARG A 29 -6.11 27.57 -6.31
N ASP A 30 -5.64 26.43 -5.81
CA ASP A 30 -6.42 25.21 -5.65
C ASP A 30 -6.97 25.07 -4.21
N LEU A 31 -7.25 26.20 -3.55
CA LEU A 31 -7.80 26.24 -2.18
C LEU A 31 -9.12 25.48 -2.06
N ILE A 32 -9.98 25.58 -3.08
CA ILE A 32 -11.28 24.90 -3.10
C ILE A 32 -11.07 23.38 -3.05
N LEU A 33 -10.15 22.85 -3.87
CA LEU A 33 -9.83 21.41 -3.90
C LEU A 33 -9.28 20.94 -2.55
N CYS A 34 -8.39 21.72 -1.93
CA CYS A 34 -7.89 21.41 -0.61
C CYS A 34 -9.01 21.34 0.44
N GLN A 35 -9.96 22.28 0.40
CA GLN A 35 -11.10 22.29 1.34
C GLN A 35 -12.08 21.14 1.10
N GLU A 36 -12.28 20.74 -0.16
CA GLU A 36 -13.07 19.56 -0.50
C GLU A 36 -12.44 18.28 0.05
N ASP A 37 -11.12 18.14 -0.11
CA ASP A 37 -10.39 17.00 0.44
C ASP A 37 -10.45 16.98 1.98
N LEU A 38 -10.31 18.14 2.64
CA LEU A 38 -10.48 18.24 4.10
C LEU A 38 -11.90 17.80 4.54
N LYS A 39 -12.95 18.23 3.84
CA LYS A 39 -14.33 17.80 4.15
C LYS A 39 -14.53 16.30 3.99
N ALA A 40 -13.93 15.71 2.96
CA ALA A 40 -13.99 14.28 2.74
C ALA A 40 -13.29 13.51 3.87
N ILE A 41 -12.13 14.00 4.33
CA ILE A 41 -11.39 13.43 5.46
C ILE A 41 -12.22 13.51 6.75
N ILE A 42 -12.81 14.65 7.07
CA ILE A 42 -13.67 14.82 8.26
C ILE A 42 -14.77 13.77 8.25
N LYS A 43 -15.49 13.65 7.12
CA LYS A 43 -16.57 12.66 6.98
C LYS A 43 -16.07 11.22 7.15
N SER A 44 -14.88 10.90 6.63
CA SER A 44 -14.28 9.58 6.81
C SER A 44 -13.92 9.30 8.27
N ILE A 45 -13.37 10.27 8.99
CA ILE A 45 -13.00 10.13 10.41
C ILE A 45 -14.25 9.99 11.28
N ASP A 46 -15.24 10.86 11.10
CA ASP A 46 -16.47 10.85 11.89
C ASP A 46 -17.34 9.60 11.63
N SER A 47 -17.07 8.86 10.55
CA SER A 47 -17.73 7.58 10.28
C SER A 47 -17.15 6.40 11.07
N LEU A 48 -16.04 6.60 11.78
CA LEU A 48 -15.35 5.56 12.54
C LEU A 48 -15.70 5.66 14.02
N GLU A 49 -16.11 4.55 14.63
CA GLU A 49 -16.51 4.51 16.03
C GLU A 49 -15.34 4.86 16.96
N GLY A 50 -15.56 5.83 17.87
CA GLY A 50 -14.55 6.32 18.82
C GLY A 50 -13.55 7.32 18.24
N TYR A 51 -13.63 7.64 16.95
CA TYR A 51 -12.81 8.67 16.33
C TYR A 51 -13.50 10.02 16.39
N GLN A 52 -12.71 11.09 16.50
CA GLN A 52 -13.24 12.44 16.44
C GLN A 52 -12.27 13.37 15.74
N PHE A 53 -12.73 14.07 14.72
CA PHE A 53 -11.97 15.18 14.15
C PHE A 53 -11.81 16.31 15.18
N VAL A 54 -10.59 16.83 15.34
CA VAL A 54 -10.29 17.90 16.31
C VAL A 54 -10.21 19.25 15.62
N GLU A 55 -9.27 19.38 14.70
CA GLU A 55 -9.06 20.61 13.94
C GLU A 55 -8.40 20.31 12.60
N GLY A 56 -8.58 21.19 11.63
CA GLY A 56 -7.90 21.08 10.35
C GLY A 56 -8.16 22.27 9.46
N ASN A 57 -7.20 22.55 8.59
CA ASN A 57 -7.26 23.67 7.68
C ASN A 57 -6.47 23.41 6.39
N CYS A 58 -6.69 24.29 5.43
CA CYS A 58 -5.84 24.47 4.27
C CYS A 58 -5.00 25.74 4.48
N GLY A 59 -3.94 25.60 5.29
CA GLY A 59 -3.08 26.71 5.69
C GLY A 59 -2.04 27.06 4.62
N LYS A 60 -1.56 28.32 4.59
CA LYS A 60 -0.42 28.67 3.74
C LYS A 60 0.83 27.93 4.23
N SER A 61 1.46 27.19 3.33
CA SER A 61 2.79 26.59 3.55
C SER A 61 3.89 27.48 2.97
N SER A 62 3.59 28.21 1.90
CA SER A 62 4.45 29.26 1.35
C SER A 62 3.64 30.29 0.56
N ARG A 63 4.30 31.27 -0.10
CA ARG A 63 3.63 32.27 -0.95
C ARG A 63 2.79 31.68 -2.10
N ARG A 64 3.16 30.51 -2.61
CA ARG A 64 2.50 29.88 -3.78
C ARG A 64 1.78 28.58 -3.45
N PHE A 65 1.89 28.12 -2.20
CA PHE A 65 1.40 26.82 -1.80
C PHE A 65 0.62 26.88 -0.50
N ILE A 66 -0.46 26.11 -0.45
CA ILE A 66 -1.21 25.78 0.76
C ILE A 66 -0.98 24.31 1.09
N GLN A 67 -1.06 23.95 2.35
CA GLN A 67 -0.93 22.58 2.82
C GLN A 67 -2.17 22.24 3.63
N LEU A 68 -2.74 21.07 3.34
CA LEU A 68 -3.79 20.50 4.16
C LEU A 68 -3.16 20.00 5.47
N ARG A 69 -3.67 20.45 6.61
CA ARG A 69 -3.27 19.94 7.93
C ARG A 69 -4.50 19.61 8.74
N PHE A 70 -4.46 18.51 9.48
CA PHE A 70 -5.52 18.20 10.42
C PHE A 70 -5.03 17.34 11.58
N SER A 71 -5.86 17.24 12.61
CA SER A 71 -5.68 16.32 13.71
C SER A 71 -7.00 15.67 14.10
N TYR A 72 -6.90 14.47 14.67
CA TYR A 72 -8.04 13.70 15.11
C TYR A 72 -7.66 12.86 16.33
N THR A 73 -8.65 12.53 17.14
CA THR A 73 -8.49 11.59 18.26
C THR A 73 -9.01 10.20 17.90
N HIS A 74 -8.43 9.19 18.55
CA HIS A 74 -8.83 7.79 18.41
C HIS A 74 -8.75 7.04 19.75
N PRO A 75 -9.49 5.93 19.92
CA PRO A 75 -9.55 5.21 21.21
C PRO A 75 -8.38 4.23 21.41
N TYR A 76 -7.50 4.10 20.42
CA TYR A 76 -6.38 3.17 20.45
C TYR A 76 -5.17 3.76 21.19
N THR A 77 -4.60 2.97 22.11
CA THR A 77 -3.36 3.26 22.84
C THR A 77 -2.15 2.51 22.26
N SER A 78 -2.37 1.72 21.21
CA SER A 78 -1.33 0.98 20.50
C SER A 78 -0.72 1.83 19.41
N ARG A 79 0.56 1.58 19.09
CA ARG A 79 1.27 2.31 18.03
C ARG A 79 0.55 2.18 16.68
N ILE A 80 0.11 3.32 16.15
CA ILE A 80 -0.46 3.43 14.82
C ILE A 80 0.67 3.52 13.80
N GLU A 81 0.66 2.60 12.85
CA GLU A 81 1.50 2.64 11.66
C GLU A 81 0.73 3.26 10.48
N ARG A 82 1.48 3.80 9.52
CA ARG A 82 0.91 4.52 8.38
C ARG A 82 1.46 4.03 7.05
N LEU A 83 0.55 3.59 6.17
CA LEU A 83 0.82 3.37 4.76
C LEU A 83 0.45 4.64 3.98
N HIS A 84 1.45 5.37 3.49
CA HIS A 84 1.25 6.56 2.65
C HIS A 84 1.79 6.36 1.24
N ARG A 85 0.93 6.45 0.22
CA ARG A 85 1.27 6.12 -1.17
C ARG A 85 0.56 6.95 -2.22
N ARG A 86 1.34 7.54 -3.12
CA ARG A 86 0.82 8.22 -4.30
C ARG A 86 0.40 7.22 -5.39
N LEU A 87 -0.85 7.35 -5.82
CA LEU A 87 -1.47 6.54 -6.87
C LEU A 87 -1.56 7.32 -8.19
N PRO A 88 -1.81 6.64 -9.32
CA PRO A 88 -1.79 7.29 -10.64
C PRO A 88 -2.76 8.47 -10.78
N ASN A 89 -3.91 8.42 -10.11
CA ASN A 89 -4.93 9.47 -10.12
C ASN A 89 -5.88 9.34 -8.92
N ARG A 90 -6.72 10.36 -8.71
CA ARG A 90 -7.71 10.44 -7.61
C ARG A 90 -8.70 9.26 -7.63
N LYS A 91 -9.23 8.89 -8.80
CA LYS A 91 -10.19 7.78 -8.94
C LYS A 91 -9.58 6.44 -8.48
N THR A 92 -8.33 6.18 -8.85
CA THR A 92 -7.58 5.01 -8.37
C THR A 92 -7.38 5.08 -6.86
N CYS A 93 -7.10 6.26 -6.31
CA CYS A 93 -7.02 6.45 -4.87
C CYS A 93 -8.33 6.10 -4.17
N GLU A 94 -9.45 6.70 -4.60
CA GLU A 94 -10.76 6.47 -3.99
C GLU A 94 -11.20 5.01 -4.05
N TYR A 95 -10.78 4.28 -5.09
CA TYR A 95 -10.96 2.83 -5.14
C TYR A 95 -10.13 2.12 -4.06
N TYR A 96 -8.82 2.41 -3.98
CA TYR A 96 -7.95 1.75 -3.00
C TYR A 96 -8.22 2.17 -1.56
N SER A 97 -8.70 3.39 -1.29
CA SER A 97 -9.10 3.77 0.07
C SER A 97 -10.23 2.90 0.60
N ARG A 98 -11.10 2.39 -0.28
CA ARG A 98 -12.18 1.47 0.12
C ARG A 98 -11.71 0.03 0.27
N VAL A 99 -10.86 -0.46 -0.65
CA VAL A 99 -10.50 -1.88 -0.67
C VAL A 99 -9.28 -2.23 0.17
N VAL A 100 -8.38 -1.28 0.45
CA VAL A 100 -7.16 -1.56 1.23
C VAL A 100 -7.49 -1.91 2.66
N SER A 101 -8.45 -1.24 3.30
CA SER A 101 -8.87 -1.60 4.67
C SER A 101 -9.31 -3.07 4.74
N LEU A 102 -10.15 -3.53 3.79
CA LEU A 102 -10.57 -4.92 3.72
C LEU A 102 -9.38 -5.87 3.50
N LYS A 103 -8.44 -5.50 2.63
CA LYS A 103 -7.23 -6.30 2.39
C LYS A 103 -6.36 -6.42 3.64
N LEU A 104 -6.20 -5.33 4.41
CA LEU A 104 -5.48 -5.35 5.67
C LEU A 104 -6.20 -6.21 6.71
N SER A 105 -7.53 -6.09 6.84
CA SER A 105 -8.31 -6.95 7.73
C SER A 105 -8.14 -8.44 7.40
N ASN A 106 -8.12 -8.79 6.11
CA ASN A 106 -7.88 -10.17 5.66
C ASN A 106 -6.46 -10.70 5.98
N MET A 107 -5.52 -9.81 6.31
CA MET A 107 -4.18 -10.15 6.80
C MET A 107 -4.10 -10.23 8.33
N GLY A 108 -5.19 -9.97 9.05
CA GLY A 108 -5.16 -9.81 10.50
C GLY A 108 -4.57 -8.48 10.97
N ILE A 109 -4.51 -7.48 10.08
CA ILE A 109 -4.08 -6.12 10.40
C ILE A 109 -5.34 -5.28 10.63
N SER A 110 -5.38 -4.52 11.73
CA SER A 110 -6.55 -3.72 12.11
C SER A 110 -6.48 -2.35 11.42
N PRO A 111 -7.24 -2.10 10.33
CA PRO A 111 -7.28 -0.78 9.71
C PRO A 111 -8.00 0.20 10.65
N ILE A 112 -7.46 1.40 10.74
CA ILE A 112 -7.97 2.51 11.55
C ILE A 112 -8.76 3.44 10.64
N ALA A 113 -8.05 4.09 9.71
CA ALA A 113 -8.61 5.07 8.81
C ALA A 113 -8.00 4.88 7.42
N SER A 114 -8.80 5.07 6.39
CA SER A 114 -8.35 4.95 5.00
C SER A 114 -9.01 6.02 4.15
N PHE A 115 -8.20 6.94 3.64
CA PHE A 115 -8.68 8.12 2.92
C PHE A 115 -7.68 8.57 1.86
N CYS A 116 -8.15 9.49 1.02
CA CYS A 116 -7.39 10.08 -0.06
C CYS A 116 -7.20 11.56 0.16
N ILE A 117 -6.01 12.02 -0.18
CA ILE A 117 -5.68 13.44 -0.33
C ILE A 117 -5.15 13.58 -1.75
N GLY A 118 -5.89 14.26 -2.61
CA GLY A 118 -5.62 14.27 -4.05
C GLY A 118 -5.45 12.86 -4.65
N SER A 119 -4.20 12.51 -5.00
CA SER A 119 -3.83 11.18 -5.54
C SER A 119 -3.13 10.28 -4.52
N SER A 120 -3.02 10.73 -3.28
CA SER A 120 -2.25 10.11 -2.21
C SER A 120 -3.18 9.33 -1.29
N LEU A 121 -3.00 8.01 -1.27
CA LEU A 121 -3.67 7.10 -0.36
C LEU A 121 -2.96 7.12 0.99
N ILE A 122 -3.74 7.26 2.05
CA ILE A 122 -3.26 7.18 3.44
C ILE A 122 -4.12 6.15 4.14
N VAL A 123 -3.45 5.16 4.74
CA VAL A 123 -4.09 4.15 5.56
C VAL A 123 -3.34 4.07 6.88
N ASP A 124 -4.04 4.43 7.96
CA ASP A 124 -3.58 4.25 9.32
C ASP A 124 -4.04 2.86 9.79
N TYR A 125 -3.19 2.12 10.50
CA TYR A 125 -3.48 0.75 10.93
C TYR A 125 -2.67 0.35 12.18
N ILE A 126 -3.11 -0.72 12.83
CA ILE A 126 -2.38 -1.40 13.92
C ILE A 126 -1.96 -2.77 13.40
N ASP A 127 -0.67 -3.05 13.52
CA ASP A 127 -0.07 -4.29 13.06
C ASP A 127 0.67 -4.99 14.20
N GLU A 128 -0.04 -5.90 14.84
CA GLU A 128 0.47 -6.68 15.96
C GLU A 128 1.43 -7.79 15.51
N ALA A 129 1.36 -8.19 14.24
CA ALA A 129 2.19 -9.25 13.66
C ALA A 129 3.48 -8.72 13.01
N TYR A 130 3.72 -7.40 13.07
CA TYR A 130 4.88 -6.73 12.48
C TYR A 130 5.09 -7.12 11.01
N ASN A 131 4.02 -7.08 10.21
CA ASN A 131 4.09 -7.28 8.78
C ASN A 131 4.98 -6.22 8.11
N ARG A 132 5.68 -6.64 7.06
CA ARG A 132 6.45 -5.73 6.19
C ARG A 132 5.67 -5.41 4.94
N PHE A 133 5.49 -4.11 4.73
CA PHE A 133 4.98 -3.57 3.47
C PHE A 133 6.14 -3.17 2.58
N SER A 134 6.17 -3.72 1.37
CA SER A 134 7.20 -3.43 0.38
C SER A 134 6.60 -3.05 -0.96
N SER A 135 7.22 -2.08 -1.62
CA SER A 135 6.95 -1.80 -3.03
C SER A 135 7.74 -2.77 -3.88
N LEU A 136 7.07 -3.56 -4.70
CA LEU A 136 7.76 -4.46 -5.62
C LEU A 136 8.17 -3.67 -6.87
N HIS A 137 9.48 -3.52 -7.07
CA HIS A 137 10.01 -2.90 -8.27
C HIS A 137 10.02 -3.90 -9.42
N LEU A 138 9.21 -3.63 -10.43
CA LEU A 138 9.07 -4.45 -11.62
C LEU A 138 9.54 -3.63 -12.82
N PRO A 139 10.71 -3.95 -13.41
CA PRO A 139 11.28 -3.16 -14.51
C PRO A 139 10.59 -3.45 -15.85
N ILE A 140 9.27 -3.65 -15.83
CA ILE A 140 8.46 -4.12 -16.96
C ILE A 140 7.61 -2.96 -17.47
N GLN A 141 7.46 -2.89 -18.79
CA GLN A 141 6.59 -1.93 -19.46
C GLN A 141 5.69 -2.65 -20.47
N PHE A 142 4.44 -2.23 -20.49
CA PHE A 142 3.42 -2.70 -21.42
C PHE A 142 2.99 -1.57 -22.34
N GLU A 143 2.66 -1.88 -23.59
CA GLU A 143 2.13 -0.86 -24.51
C GLU A 143 0.68 -0.51 -24.14
N GLN A 144 -0.08 -1.49 -23.66
CA GLN A 144 -1.49 -1.31 -23.32
C GLN A 144 -1.77 -1.46 -21.82
N GLU A 145 -2.66 -0.62 -21.30
CA GLU A 145 -3.04 -0.65 -19.88
C GLU A 145 -3.66 -1.99 -19.47
N HIS A 146 -4.46 -2.57 -20.36
CA HIS A 146 -5.18 -3.81 -20.09
C HIS A 146 -4.22 -5.01 -19.93
N GLU A 147 -3.11 -5.03 -20.67
CA GLU A 147 -2.06 -6.05 -20.55
C GLU A 147 -1.34 -5.91 -19.21
N CYS A 148 -0.97 -4.69 -18.84
CA CYS A 148 -0.40 -4.41 -17.53
C CYS A 148 -1.35 -4.83 -16.40
N ARG A 149 -2.65 -4.53 -16.52
CA ARG A 149 -3.68 -4.91 -15.54
C ARG A 149 -3.80 -6.44 -15.41
N ARG A 150 -3.80 -7.15 -16.54
CA ARG A 150 -3.82 -8.62 -16.55
C ARG A 150 -2.59 -9.18 -15.82
N PHE A 151 -1.42 -8.63 -16.10
CA PHE A 151 -0.17 -9.04 -15.47
C PHE A 151 -0.17 -8.82 -13.94
N VAL A 152 -0.56 -7.63 -13.45
CA VAL A 152 -0.58 -7.37 -12.00
C VAL A 152 -1.62 -8.21 -11.26
N ASN A 153 -2.74 -8.56 -11.92
CA ASN A 153 -3.76 -9.43 -11.34
C ASN A 153 -3.29 -10.88 -11.27
N ASP A 154 -2.68 -11.39 -12.34
CA ASP A 154 -2.08 -12.74 -12.35
C ASP A 154 -1.01 -12.86 -11.25
N LEU A 155 -0.10 -11.88 -11.19
CA LEU A 155 0.96 -11.87 -10.18
C LEU A 155 0.39 -11.73 -8.75
N SER A 156 -0.67 -10.95 -8.57
CA SER A 156 -1.39 -10.86 -7.28
C SER A 156 -1.99 -12.20 -6.86
N ASN A 157 -2.55 -12.97 -7.79
CA ASN A 157 -3.09 -14.30 -7.50
C ASN A 157 -1.97 -15.28 -7.13
N LYS A 158 -0.85 -15.25 -7.85
CA LYS A 158 0.34 -16.06 -7.52
C LYS A 158 0.86 -15.74 -6.12
N PHE A 159 0.97 -14.47 -5.75
CA PHE A 159 1.36 -14.06 -4.40
C PHE A 159 0.39 -14.54 -3.32
N ALA A 160 -0.92 -14.46 -3.57
CA ALA A 160 -1.93 -14.90 -2.61
C ALA A 160 -1.78 -16.39 -2.24
N THR A 161 -1.37 -17.26 -3.18
CA THR A 161 -1.11 -18.69 -2.89
C THR A 161 0.01 -18.91 -1.87
N ARG A 162 0.85 -17.88 -1.64
CA ARG A 162 1.97 -17.90 -0.70
C ARG A 162 1.72 -17.03 0.54
N LYS A 163 0.46 -16.65 0.81
CA LYS A 163 0.09 -15.72 1.89
C LYS A 163 0.80 -14.36 1.80
N ILE A 164 1.17 -13.96 0.60
CA ILE A 164 1.62 -12.60 0.30
C ILE A 164 0.43 -11.84 -0.26
N TYR A 165 0.08 -10.73 0.38
CA TYR A 165 -1.13 -10.00 0.06
C TYR A 165 -0.80 -8.75 -0.74
N SER A 166 -1.44 -8.62 -1.90
CA SER A 166 -1.28 -7.44 -2.73
C SER A 166 -2.22 -6.32 -2.25
N ILE A 167 -1.65 -5.35 -1.53
CA ILE A 167 -2.37 -4.20 -0.98
C ILE A 167 -2.78 -3.26 -2.12
N ILE A 168 -1.82 -2.93 -2.97
CA ILE A 168 -2.00 -2.09 -4.16
C ILE A 168 -1.50 -2.86 -5.37
N ASN A 169 -2.27 -2.90 -6.45
CA ASN A 169 -1.96 -3.61 -7.69
C ASN A 169 -2.54 -2.86 -8.90
N THR A 170 -1.84 -1.82 -9.33
CA THR A 170 -2.33 -0.93 -10.39
C THR A 170 -1.28 -0.72 -11.47
N CYS A 171 -1.62 0.07 -12.49
CA CYS A 171 -0.73 0.41 -13.58
C CYS A 171 -0.60 1.92 -13.67
N LYS A 172 0.63 2.39 -13.87
CA LYS A 172 0.94 3.81 -14.06
C LYS A 172 1.33 4.05 -15.50
N LYS A 173 0.67 5.03 -16.12
CA LYS A 173 1.06 5.56 -17.43
C LYS A 173 2.40 6.28 -17.30
N VAL A 174 3.36 5.92 -18.14
CA VAL A 174 4.70 6.51 -18.20
C VAL A 174 5.00 6.92 -19.64
N PHE A 175 5.68 8.06 -19.82
CA PHE A 175 6.16 8.47 -21.13
C PHE A 175 7.46 7.74 -21.44
N ILE A 176 7.49 7.01 -22.56
CA ILE A 176 8.68 6.33 -23.07
C ILE A 176 9.45 7.28 -23.98
N THR A 177 8.73 8.00 -24.84
CA THR A 177 9.22 9.12 -25.66
C THR A 177 8.17 10.23 -25.68
N VAL A 178 8.45 11.33 -26.38
CA VAL A 178 7.50 12.47 -26.53
C VAL A 178 6.15 12.03 -27.12
N PHE A 179 6.16 11.03 -28.02
CA PHE A 179 4.96 10.55 -28.71
C PHE A 179 4.50 9.15 -28.27
N LYS A 180 5.34 8.40 -27.55
CA LYS A 180 5.03 7.04 -27.10
C LYS A 180 4.91 7.00 -25.58
N HIS A 181 3.82 6.42 -25.09
CA HIS A 181 3.64 6.10 -23.70
C HIS A 181 3.55 4.59 -23.51
N GLY A 182 3.79 4.14 -22.30
CA GLY A 182 3.56 2.77 -21.87
C GLY A 182 2.96 2.76 -20.47
N TYR A 183 2.81 1.55 -19.94
CA TYR A 183 2.23 1.28 -18.64
C TYR A 183 3.18 0.41 -17.84
N THR A 184 3.55 0.88 -16.64
CA THR A 184 4.39 0.11 -15.71
C THR A 184 3.56 -0.34 -14.51
N PRO A 185 3.72 -1.59 -14.05
CA PRO A 185 2.99 -2.09 -12.90
C PRO A 185 3.44 -1.40 -11.60
N ILE A 186 2.49 -1.14 -10.72
CA ILE A 186 2.71 -0.69 -9.34
C ILE A 186 2.11 -1.76 -8.44
N MET A 187 2.97 -2.43 -7.67
CA MET A 187 2.54 -3.40 -6.68
C MET A 187 3.11 -3.07 -5.31
N GLN A 188 2.24 -3.11 -4.30
CA GLN A 188 2.64 -3.08 -2.91
C GLN A 188 2.11 -4.31 -2.21
N LEU A 189 3.03 -4.98 -1.56
CA LEU A 189 2.82 -6.28 -0.98
C LEU A 189 2.96 -6.16 0.53
N GLY A 190 2.06 -6.81 1.23
CA GLY A 190 2.18 -7.08 2.65
C GLY A 190 2.49 -8.56 2.85
N ALA A 191 3.51 -8.84 3.66
CA ALA A 191 3.88 -10.18 4.08
C ALA A 191 4.41 -10.11 5.52
N ALA A 192 4.45 -11.24 6.22
CA ALA A 192 5.10 -11.32 7.53
C ALA A 192 6.59 -10.93 7.43
N HIS A 193 7.17 -10.36 8.50
CA HIS A 193 8.55 -9.82 8.48
C HIS A 193 9.65 -10.85 8.19
N ASP A 194 9.35 -12.13 8.38
CA ASP A 194 10.18 -13.28 8.06
C ASP A 194 10.21 -13.60 6.56
N VAL A 195 9.38 -12.92 5.76
CA VAL A 195 9.33 -13.07 4.30
C VAL A 195 9.87 -11.81 3.61
N GLN A 196 10.82 -11.97 2.70
CA GLN A 196 11.23 -10.90 1.77
C GLN A 196 10.98 -11.31 0.32
N ILE A 197 10.56 -10.34 -0.49
CA ILE A 197 10.31 -10.51 -1.91
C ILE A 197 11.32 -9.69 -2.70
N LYS A 198 11.96 -10.31 -3.68
CA LYS A 198 13.01 -9.69 -4.50
C LYS A 198 12.82 -10.01 -5.98
N THR A 199 13.39 -9.15 -6.82
CA THR A 199 13.38 -9.28 -8.27
C THR A 199 14.82 -9.38 -8.77
N ILE A 200 15.11 -10.35 -9.63
CA ILE A 200 16.33 -10.48 -10.41
C ILE A 200 16.02 -10.12 -11.86
N VAL A 201 16.95 -9.43 -12.49
CA VAL A 201 16.91 -9.06 -13.90
C VAL A 201 18.11 -9.69 -14.58
N GLY A 202 17.86 -10.50 -15.59
CA GLY A 202 18.88 -11.13 -16.43
C GLY A 202 19.51 -10.16 -17.41
N LYS A 203 20.43 -10.68 -18.24
CA LYS A 203 21.06 -9.90 -19.31
C LYS A 203 20.05 -9.62 -20.41
N ARG A 204 20.19 -8.47 -21.08
CA ARG A 204 19.45 -8.17 -22.30
C ARG A 204 19.87 -9.09 -23.44
N SER A 205 18.89 -9.58 -24.18
CA SER A 205 19.02 -10.39 -25.39
C SER A 205 18.24 -9.74 -26.55
N SER A 206 18.43 -10.25 -27.76
CA SER A 206 17.62 -9.83 -28.90
C SER A 206 16.17 -10.28 -28.73
N LEU A 207 15.25 -9.65 -29.48
CA LEU A 207 13.85 -10.05 -29.50
C LEU A 207 13.70 -11.52 -29.93
N GLY A 208 12.98 -12.31 -29.15
CA GLY A 208 12.75 -13.74 -29.40
C GLY A 208 13.78 -14.67 -28.77
N ASP A 209 14.90 -14.14 -28.27
CA ASP A 209 15.97 -14.93 -27.66
C ASP A 209 15.71 -15.23 -26.17
N CYS A 210 14.76 -14.54 -25.53
CA CYS A 210 14.44 -14.79 -24.15
C CYS A 210 13.54 -16.03 -24.04
N ASP A 211 14.12 -17.13 -23.55
CA ASP A 211 13.42 -18.40 -23.33
C ASP A 211 13.47 -18.79 -21.85
N THR A 212 12.57 -18.24 -21.05
CA THR A 212 12.42 -18.52 -19.61
C THR A 212 11.01 -18.98 -19.28
N THR A 213 10.91 -20.10 -18.57
CA THR A 213 9.68 -20.62 -17.97
C THR A 213 9.91 -20.88 -16.49
N GLU A 214 8.85 -20.84 -15.67
CA GLU A 214 8.92 -21.15 -14.24
C GLU A 214 9.52 -22.55 -13.98
N SER A 215 9.12 -23.54 -14.79
CA SER A 215 9.60 -24.92 -14.72
C SER A 215 11.12 -25.08 -14.88
N LYS A 216 11.80 -24.17 -15.60
CA LYS A 216 13.26 -24.21 -15.77
C LYS A 216 14.01 -23.89 -14.47
N TYR A 217 13.35 -23.24 -13.53
CA TYR A 217 13.96 -22.69 -12.33
C TYR A 217 13.54 -23.39 -11.04
N ASP A 218 12.47 -24.19 -11.05
CA ASP A 218 11.97 -24.90 -9.87
C ASP A 218 13.05 -25.73 -9.14
N LEU A 219 13.94 -26.40 -9.89
CA LEU A 219 15.04 -27.20 -9.32
C LEU A 219 16.20 -26.35 -8.78
N LYS A 220 16.42 -25.15 -9.30
CA LYS A 220 17.57 -24.30 -8.92
C LYS A 220 17.34 -23.52 -7.62
N PHE A 221 16.08 -23.25 -7.28
CA PHE A 221 15.72 -22.50 -6.06
C PHE A 221 15.51 -23.39 -4.82
N GLY A 222 15.36 -24.70 -4.98
CA GLY A 222 15.06 -25.63 -3.88
C GLY A 222 16.10 -25.72 -2.75
N ASN A 223 17.34 -25.25 -2.95
CA ASN A 223 18.46 -25.46 -2.02
C ASN A 223 18.84 -24.24 -1.15
N ALA A 224 18.01 -23.19 -1.05
CA ALA A 224 18.45 -21.93 -0.42
C ALA A 224 17.44 -21.19 0.50
N ASN A 225 16.37 -21.81 1.00
CA ASN A 225 15.23 -21.09 1.62
C ASN A 225 14.68 -19.98 0.71
N VAL A 226 14.79 -20.20 -0.60
CA VAL A 226 14.31 -19.30 -1.64
C VAL A 226 13.24 -20.04 -2.45
N LYS A 227 12.12 -19.37 -2.70
CA LYS A 227 11.02 -19.92 -3.50
C LYS A 227 10.78 -19.01 -4.69
N LEU A 228 10.73 -19.58 -5.89
CA LEU A 228 10.34 -18.85 -7.08
C LEU A 228 8.84 -18.50 -6.99
N LEU A 229 8.51 -17.23 -7.24
CA LEU A 229 7.13 -16.74 -7.32
C LEU A 229 6.68 -16.55 -8.77
N HIS A 230 7.61 -16.12 -9.62
CA HIS A 230 7.36 -15.93 -11.04
C HIS A 230 8.68 -15.89 -11.83
N ALA A 231 8.65 -16.41 -13.05
CA ALA A 231 9.71 -16.28 -14.03
C ALA A 231 9.11 -15.90 -15.38
N GLY A 232 9.74 -14.98 -16.09
CA GLY A 232 9.26 -14.59 -17.40
C GLY A 232 10.24 -13.73 -18.18
N CYS A 233 9.83 -13.41 -19.40
CA CYS A 233 10.56 -12.53 -20.30
C CYS A 233 9.82 -11.19 -20.40
N SER A 234 10.58 -10.10 -20.44
CA SER A 234 10.05 -8.76 -20.58
C SER A 234 10.78 -8.01 -21.68
N ARG A 235 10.06 -7.10 -22.36
CA ARG A 235 10.57 -6.29 -23.46
C ARG A 235 11.03 -4.92 -22.98
N MET A 236 12.10 -4.42 -23.58
CA MET A 236 12.57 -3.06 -23.39
C MET A 236 13.09 -2.49 -24.72
N GLY A 237 12.23 -1.81 -25.47
CA GLY A 237 12.53 -1.39 -26.84
C GLY A 237 12.69 -2.61 -27.75
N ASP A 238 13.79 -2.65 -28.51
CA ASP A 238 14.11 -3.74 -29.44
C ASP A 238 14.91 -4.88 -28.78
N SER A 239 14.79 -5.03 -27.46
CA SER A 239 15.48 -6.06 -26.68
C SER A 239 14.53 -6.74 -25.71
N GLU A 240 14.90 -7.94 -25.31
CA GLU A 240 14.23 -8.71 -24.26
C GLU A 240 15.18 -8.94 -23.09
N PHE A 241 14.63 -9.21 -21.92
CA PHE A 241 15.39 -9.64 -20.77
C PHE A 241 14.56 -10.59 -19.91
N GLU A 242 15.25 -11.53 -19.29
CA GLU A 242 14.66 -12.39 -18.29
C GLU A 242 14.45 -11.62 -16.98
N PHE A 243 13.34 -11.89 -16.29
CA PHE A 243 13.19 -11.47 -14.90
C PHE A 243 12.60 -12.58 -14.06
N LEU A 244 13.09 -12.67 -12.83
CA LEU A 244 12.65 -13.64 -11.83
C LEU A 244 12.17 -12.87 -10.60
N ILE A 245 11.05 -13.29 -10.05
CA ILE A 245 10.54 -12.80 -8.76
C ILE A 245 10.62 -13.97 -7.80
N TYR A 246 11.31 -13.79 -6.68
CA TYR A 246 11.47 -14.82 -5.68
C TYR A 246 11.16 -14.30 -4.28
N MET A 247 10.77 -15.24 -3.44
CA MET A 247 10.59 -15.10 -2.02
C MET A 247 11.78 -15.69 -1.30
N LYS A 248 12.27 -15.03 -0.26
CA LYS A 248 13.23 -15.60 0.68
C LYS A 248 12.57 -15.66 2.05
N ASP A 249 12.49 -16.87 2.59
CA ASP A 249 12.03 -17.11 3.95
C ASP A 249 13.24 -17.02 4.89
N PHE A 250 13.12 -16.24 5.95
CA PHE A 250 14.15 -16.12 6.97
C PHE A 250 13.78 -17.06 8.11
N GLU A 251 14.50 -18.18 8.20
CA GLU A 251 14.49 -19.05 9.38
C GLU A 251 15.21 -18.35 10.53
N SER A 252 14.55 -17.36 11.14
CA SER A 252 14.96 -16.87 12.43
C SER A 252 13.75 -16.38 13.19
N SER A 253 13.45 -17.08 14.29
CA SER A 253 12.62 -16.60 15.38
C SER A 253 13.29 -15.36 16.01
N TRP A 254 13.00 -14.18 15.47
CA TRP A 254 13.31 -12.96 16.21
C TRP A 254 12.33 -12.87 17.38
N ILE A 255 12.92 -12.59 18.54
CA ILE A 255 12.35 -12.62 19.89
C ILE A 255 10.93 -12.04 19.90
N LYS A 256 9.95 -12.86 20.28
CA LYS A 256 8.53 -12.47 20.41
C LYS A 256 8.21 -11.74 21.72
N GLU A 257 9.18 -11.62 22.64
CA GLU A 257 9.00 -10.99 23.94
C GLU A 257 10.21 -10.10 24.25
N PHE A 258 10.02 -8.78 24.17
CA PHE A 258 10.80 -7.90 25.03
C PHE A 258 10.29 -8.13 26.45
N ILE A 259 11.13 -8.75 27.30
CA ILE A 259 10.95 -8.75 28.76
C ILE A 259 11.16 -7.32 29.25
#